data_AF-M0DUV9-F1
#
_entry.id   AF-M0DUV9-F1
#
_cell.length_a   1.000
_cell.length_b   1.000
_cell.length_c   1.000
_cell.angle_alpha   90.00
_cell.angle_beta   90.00
_cell.angle_gamma   90.00
#
_symmetry.space_group_name_H-M   'P 1'
#
loop_
_entity.id
_entity.type
_entity.pdbx_description
1 polymer ?
#
loop_
_entity_poly.entity_id
_entity_poly.type
_entity_poly.pdbx_seq_one_letter_code
_entity_poly.pdbx_strand_id
1 'polypeptide(L)' 'PSDRVRVWRVVPKVVHPDAEVDTSKLEPETGLTQRAARELANERNHAGVPRPTIEWVAEPTERIVDRGSLLTAFRE' A
#
# COMPACT_ATOMS: atom_id res chain seq x y z
N PRO A 1 8.64 -28.18 -27.01
CA PRO A 1 8.54 -27.77 -25.59
C PRO A 1 7.66 -26.53 -25.47
N SER A 2 6.62 -26.55 -24.61
CA SER A 2 5.81 -25.36 -24.39
C SER A 2 6.57 -24.36 -23.51
N ASP A 3 6.66 -23.10 -23.95
CA ASP A 3 7.34 -22.03 -23.22
C ASP A 3 6.43 -21.60 -22.06
N ARG A 4 6.74 -22.09 -20.85
CA ARG A 4 5.94 -21.83 -19.63
C ARG A 4 6.43 -20.58 -18.93
N VAL A 5 5.50 -19.66 -18.66
CA VAL A 5 5.79 -18.35 -18.05
C VAL A 5 4.99 -18.15 -16.77
N ARG A 6 5.59 -17.47 -15.79
CA ARG A 6 4.92 -17.08 -14.54
C ARG A 6 4.05 -15.85 -14.78
N VAL A 7 2.82 -15.89 -14.28
CA VAL A 7 1.88 -14.76 -14.36
C VAL A 7 2.21 -13.75 -13.27
N TRP A 8 2.20 -12.47 -13.61
CA TRP A 8 2.40 -11.35 -12.70
C TRP A 8 1.09 -10.58 -12.51
N ARG A 9 0.90 -10.00 -11.33
CA ARG A 9 -0.23 -9.12 -11.00
C ARG A 9 0.30 -7.75 -10.64
N VAL A 10 -0.38 -6.70 -11.11
CA VAL A 10 -0.16 -5.33 -10.66
C VAL A 10 -1.03 -5.08 -9.42
N VAL A 11 -0.40 -4.70 -8.30
CA VAL A 11 -1.07 -4.39 -7.04
C VAL A 11 -0.73 -2.97 -6.58
N PRO A 12 -1.70 -2.25 -6.00
CA PRO A 12 -1.42 -0.95 -5.39
C PRO A 12 -0.72 -1.14 -4.05
N LYS A 13 0.39 -0.44 -3.84
CA LYS A 13 1.12 -0.34 -2.59
C LYS A 13 1.02 1.08 -2.06
N VAL A 14 0.49 1.23 -0.84
CA VAL A 14 0.38 2.51 -0.16
C VAL A 14 1.71 2.81 0.51
N VAL A 15 2.42 3.84 0.04
CA VAL A 15 3.65 4.31 0.66
C VAL A 15 3.32 5.47 1.58
N HIS A 16 3.51 5.24 2.87
CA HIS A 16 3.46 6.30 3.86
C HIS A 16 4.85 6.95 3.89
N PRO A 17 4.97 8.27 3.65
CA PRO A 17 6.23 8.94 3.97
C PRO A 17 6.48 8.75 5.46
N ASP A 18 7.73 8.46 5.84
CA ASP A 18 8.15 8.41 7.23
C ASP A 18 7.88 9.78 7.85
N ALA A 19 6.75 9.89 8.53
CA ALA A 19 6.46 11.05 9.36
C ALA A 19 7.11 10.76 10.70
N GLU A 20 8.23 11.42 10.99
CA GLU A 20 8.74 11.52 12.35
C GLU A 20 7.69 12.26 13.18
N VAL A 21 6.78 11.49 13.78
CA VAL A 21 5.82 12.02 14.74
C VAL A 21 6.57 12.12 16.06
N ASP A 22 6.81 13.35 16.52
CA ASP A 22 7.32 13.56 17.86
C ASP A 22 6.26 13.14 18.88
N THR A 23 6.38 11.90 19.36
CA THR A 23 5.52 11.35 20.42
C THR A 23 6.09 11.61 21.82
N SER A 24 7.19 12.36 21.96
CA SER A 24 7.84 12.60 23.26
C SER A 24 6.95 13.35 24.26
N LYS A 25 5.91 14.03 23.77
CA LYS A 25 4.90 14.74 24.57
C LYS A 25 3.66 13.90 24.90
N LEU A 26 3.57 12.67 24.41
CA LEU A 26 2.42 11.78 24.69
C LEU A 26 2.70 10.99 25.96
N GLU A 27 1.91 11.23 27.01
CA GLU A 27 2.00 10.46 28.25
C GLU A 27 1.59 8.99 27.99
N PRO A 28 2.44 8.00 28.32
CA PRO A 28 2.20 6.60 28.03
C PRO A 28 1.15 5.95 28.96
N GLU A 29 0.90 6.56 30.13
CA GLU A 29 0.08 6.01 31.21
C GLU A 29 -1.43 5.99 30.87
N THR A 30 -1.87 6.92 30.02
CA THR A 30 -3.26 7.08 29.62
C THR A 30 -3.35 6.83 28.12
N GLY A 31 -3.59 5.57 27.74
CA GLY A 31 -3.79 5.20 26.34
C GLY A 31 -4.67 6.24 25.64
N LEU A 32 -4.25 6.69 24.45
CA LEU A 32 -4.90 7.78 23.70
C LEU A 32 -6.41 7.65 23.77
N THR A 33 -7.05 8.53 24.54
CA THR A 33 -8.52 8.57 24.59
C THR A 33 -9.03 8.76 23.16
N GLN A 34 -10.18 8.18 22.82
CA GLN A 34 -10.75 8.26 21.47
C GLN A 34 -10.84 9.72 20.96
N ARG A 35 -11.01 10.67 21.88
CA ARG A 35 -10.99 12.11 21.60
C ARG A 35 -9.60 12.60 21.21
N ALA A 36 -8.56 12.28 21.97
CA ALA A 36 -7.18 12.66 21.67
C ALA A 36 -6.70 12.04 20.34
N ALA A 37 -7.05 10.78 20.07
CA ALA A 37 -6.77 10.13 18.78
C ALA A 37 -7.45 10.87 17.61
N ARG A 38 -8.70 11.33 17.80
CA ARG A 38 -9.44 12.09 16.79
C ARG A 38 -8.88 13.48 16.56
N GLU A 39 -8.51 14.18 17.63
CA GLU A 39 -7.87 15.51 17.55
C GLU A 39 -6.53 15.42 16.81
N LEU A 40 -5.70 14.42 17.14
CA LEU A 40 -4.42 14.17 16.46
C LEU A 40 -4.62 13.81 14.98
N ALA A 41 -5.62 12.98 14.65
CA ALA A 41 -5.95 12.66 13.25
C ALA A 41 -6.42 13.89 12.46
N ASN A 42 -7.24 14.75 13.07
CA ASN A 42 -7.70 16.00 12.46
C ASN A 42 -6.56 16.99 12.24
N GLU A 43 -5.66 17.13 13.22
CA GLU A 43 -4.47 17.97 13.10
C GLU A 43 -3.57 17.46 11.97
N ARG A 44 -3.35 16.14 11.84
CA ARG A 44 -2.61 15.55 10.72
C ARG A 44 -3.25 15.83 9.36
N ASN A 45 -4.57 15.73 9.28
CA ASN A 45 -5.32 16.01 8.04
C ASN A 45 -5.26 17.50 7.68
N HIS A 46 -5.25 18.39 8.67
CA HIS A 46 -5.21 19.85 8.48
C HIS A 46 -3.80 20.37 8.19
N ALA A 47 -2.77 19.78 8.81
CA ALA A 47 -1.36 20.15 8.67
C ALA A 47 -0.78 19.84 7.27
N GLY A 48 -1.58 19.30 6.35
CA GLY A 48 -1.14 19.05 4.98
C GLY A 48 -0.06 17.97 4.87
N VAL A 49 -0.03 17.03 5.83
CA VAL A 49 0.84 15.85 5.76
C VAL A 49 0.65 15.20 4.39
N PRO A 50 1.73 14.88 3.64
CA PRO A 50 1.62 14.41 2.28
C PRO A 50 0.66 13.22 2.23
N ARG A 51 -0.32 13.30 1.33
CA ARG A 51 -1.22 12.17 1.09
C ARG A 51 -0.36 10.95 0.76
N PRO A 52 -0.71 9.76 1.25
CA PRO A 52 0.05 8.57 0.94
C PRO A 52 0.15 8.43 -0.58
N THR A 53 1.36 8.18 -1.06
CA THR A 53 1.57 7.97 -2.50
C THR A 53 1.19 6.54 -2.83
N ILE A 54 0.37 6.36 -3.86
CA ILE A 54 0.05 5.02 -4.38
C ILE A 54 1.11 4.66 -5.41
N GLU A 55 1.90 3.63 -5.10
CA GLU A 55 2.81 3.01 -6.06
C GLU A 55 2.16 1.75 -6.63
N TRP A 56 2.34 1.51 -7.92
CA TRP A 56 1.86 0.28 -8.57
C TRP A 56 3.03 -0.70 -8.72
N VAL A 57 2.96 -1.83 -8.03
CA VAL A 57 4.04 -2.83 -8.00
C VAL A 57 3.57 -4.10 -8.72
N ALA A 58 4.46 -4.72 -9.48
CA ALA A 58 4.22 -6.02 -10.08
C ALA A 58 4.72 -7.13 -9.15
N GLU A 59 3.83 -8.05 -8.76
CA GLU A 59 4.14 -9.20 -7.92
C GLU A 59 3.92 -10.52 -8.67
N PRO A 60 4.79 -11.52 -8.50
CA PRO A 60 4.63 -12.82 -9.13
C PRO A 60 3.45 -13.57 -8.48
N THR A 61 2.59 -14.15 -9.29
CA THR A 61 1.55 -15.07 -8.81
C THR A 61 2.07 -16.50 -8.77
N GLU A 62 1.38 -17.39 -8.05
CA GLU A 62 1.67 -18.82 -8.05
C GLU A 62 1.37 -19.51 -9.39
N ARG A 63 0.67 -18.82 -10.30
CA ARG A 63 0.20 -19.38 -11.56
C ARG A 63 1.30 -19.39 -12.63
N ILE A 64 1.52 -20.55 -13.23
CA ILE A 64 2.45 -20.76 -14.35
C ILE A 64 1.67 -21.33 -15.55
N VAL A 65 1.65 -20.60 -16.66
CA VAL A 65 0.86 -20.92 -17.86
C VAL A 65 1.75 -21.04 -19.10
N ASP A 66 1.25 -21.66 -20.16
CA ASP A 66 1.90 -21.60 -21.46
C ASP A 66 1.77 -20.19 -22.06
N ARG A 67 2.85 -19.68 -22.64
CA ARG A 67 2.91 -18.33 -23.21
C ARG A 67 1.85 -18.08 -24.29
N GLY A 68 1.53 -19.11 -25.08
CA GLY A 68 0.50 -19.04 -26.11
C GLY A 68 -0.89 -18.69 -25.55
N SER A 69 -1.23 -19.17 -24.36
CA SER A 69 -2.52 -18.93 -23.71
C SER A 69 -2.69 -17.51 -23.15
N LEU A 70 -1.60 -16.78 -22.92
CA LEU A 70 -1.66 -15.37 -22.52
C LEU A 70 -1.97 -14.46 -23.70
N LEU A 71 -1.39 -14.74 -24.87
CA LEU A 71 -1.55 -13.89 -26.06
C LEU A 71 -2.99 -13.90 -26.61
N THR A 72 -3.73 -14.97 -26.37
CA THR A 72 -5.16 -15.07 -26.71
C THR A 72 -6.05 -14.29 -25.74
N ALA A 73 -5.70 -14.23 -24.44
CA ALA A 73 -6.52 -13.56 -23.43
C ALA A 73 -6.51 -12.01 -23.52
N PHE A 74 -5.54 -11.41 -24.25
CA PHE A 74 -5.46 -9.96 -24.46
C PHE A 74 -6.07 -9.50 -25.79
N ARG A 75 -6.67 -10.40 -26.58
CA ARG A 75 -7.23 -10.11 -27.91
C ARG A 75 -8.77 -10.02 -27.96
N GLU A 76 -9.44 -10.16 -26.83
CA GLU A 76 -10.89 -9.90 -26.64
C GLU A 76 -11.09 -8.61 -25.83
#